data_AF-A0A1Q5TCP1-F1
#
_entry.id   AF-A0A1Q5TCP1-F1
#
_cell.length_a   1.000
_cell.length_b   1.000
_cell.length_c   1.000
_cell.angle_alpha   90.00
_cell.angle_beta   90.00
_cell.angle_gamma   90.00
#
_symmetry.space_group_name_H-M   'P 1'
#
loop_
_entity.id
_entity.type
_entity.pdbx_description
1 polymer ?
#
loop_
_entity_poly.entity_id
_entity_poly.type
_entity_poly.pdbx_seq_one_letter_code
_entity_poly.pdbx_strand_id
1 'polypeptide(L)'
;MARAVKLTFFRILVFYVLSVLSLGMVVPYNSPELAFATKSGTRAAASPFVVAIKHAKIEGLDHVVNACLLIFVISAATSGMLTWIPILITHIGFTRAVKVSQIPAELFPYREPLREWGSWAGLILLCILTIGKGFEVFIHGIDCKNFIVQYVGILVYLMCLFGYKIFYKTQRVRAAEVDRVTGVSTEPIESTRARQKAQWEEENSTKHPLIRVCRKVLAALL
;
A
#
# COMPACT_ATOMS: atom_id res chain seq x y z
N MET A 1 -14.63 -1.67 -14.01
CA MET A 1 -13.24 -1.61 -13.46
C MET A 1 -12.60 -2.98 -13.17
N ALA A 2 -13.35 -4.09 -13.01
CA ALA A 2 -12.77 -5.38 -12.61
C ALA A 2 -11.85 -6.07 -13.64
N ARG A 3 -11.98 -5.81 -14.95
CA ARG A 3 -11.21 -6.53 -15.98
C ARG A 3 -9.72 -6.16 -15.97
N ALA A 4 -9.39 -4.88 -15.80
CA ALA A 4 -8.00 -4.42 -15.70
C ALA A 4 -7.32 -4.96 -14.43
N VAL A 5 -8.04 -4.97 -13.30
CA VAL A 5 -7.55 -5.53 -12.03
C VAL A 5 -7.24 -7.03 -12.18
N LYS A 6 -8.13 -7.81 -12.80
CA LYS A 6 -7.93 -9.25 -13.02
C LYS A 6 -6.70 -9.55 -13.90
N LEU A 7 -6.47 -8.74 -14.95
CA LEU A 7 -5.30 -8.88 -15.83
C LEU A 7 -3.99 -8.54 -15.11
N THR A 8 -3.98 -7.44 -14.35
CA THR A 8 -2.81 -7.05 -13.56
C THR A 8 -2.52 -8.05 -12.45
N PHE A 9 -3.56 -8.56 -11.79
CA PHE A 9 -3.44 -9.61 -10.78
C PHE A 9 -2.80 -10.88 -11.36
N PHE A 10 -3.31 -11.37 -12.49
CA PHE A 10 -2.76 -12.58 -13.12
C PHE A 10 -1.33 -12.35 -13.61
N ARG A 11 -1.01 -11.17 -14.14
CA ARG A 11 0.35 -10.79 -14.54
C ARG A 11 1.33 -10.82 -13.37
N ILE A 12 0.98 -10.17 -12.25
CA ILE A 12 1.81 -10.16 -11.04
C ILE A 12 1.95 -11.58 -10.48
N LEU A 13 0.85 -12.35 -10.43
CA LEU A 13 0.85 -13.72 -9.95
C LEU A 13 1.78 -14.61 -10.77
N VAL A 14 1.65 -14.58 -12.10
CA VAL A 14 2.48 -15.39 -13.00
C VAL A 14 3.95 -15.00 -12.87
N PHE A 15 4.30 -13.70 -12.91
CA PHE A 15 5.69 -13.29 -12.74
C PHE A 15 6.25 -13.63 -11.35
N TYR A 16 5.45 -13.48 -10.30
CA TYR A 16 5.87 -13.83 -8.94
C TYR A 16 6.10 -15.34 -8.80
N VAL A 17 5.14 -16.18 -9.20
CA VAL A 17 5.25 -17.64 -9.12
C VAL A 17 6.42 -18.14 -9.96
N LEU A 18 6.56 -17.67 -11.21
CA LEU A 18 7.69 -18.04 -12.06
C LEU A 18 9.03 -17.59 -11.45
N SER A 19 9.10 -16.39 -10.87
CA SER A 19 10.33 -15.90 -10.24
C SER A 19 10.72 -16.72 -9.00
N VAL A 20 9.76 -17.09 -8.15
CA VAL A 20 10.00 -17.89 -6.95
C VAL A 20 10.35 -19.34 -7.32
N LEU A 21 9.70 -19.90 -8.33
CA LEU A 21 10.01 -21.24 -8.84
C LEU A 21 11.41 -21.29 -9.46
N SER A 22 11.77 -20.28 -10.26
CA SER A 22 13.11 -20.16 -10.83
C SER A 22 14.18 -20.08 -9.75
N LEU A 23 13.95 -19.28 -8.71
CA LEU A 23 14.85 -19.20 -7.55
C LEU A 23 14.95 -20.51 -6.76
N GLY A 24 13.83 -21.18 -6.53
CA GLY A 24 13.79 -22.45 -5.80
C GLY A 24 14.50 -23.60 -6.55
N MET A 25 14.62 -23.50 -7.87
CA MET A 25 15.37 -24.46 -8.68
C MET A 25 16.88 -24.15 -8.72
N VAL A 26 17.25 -22.86 -8.71
CA VAL A 26 18.65 -22.43 -8.77
C VAL A 26 19.36 -22.59 -7.42
N VAL A 27 18.65 -22.37 -6.32
CA VAL A 27 19.23 -22.36 -4.97
C VAL A 27 18.87 -23.65 -4.23
N PRO A 28 19.86 -24.50 -3.87
CA PRO A 28 19.59 -25.73 -3.15
C PRO A 28 19.14 -25.45 -1.71
N TYR A 29 18.10 -26.17 -1.26
CA TYR A 29 17.47 -25.98 0.06
C TYR A 29 18.39 -26.30 1.25
N ASN A 30 19.49 -27.02 1.01
CA ASN A 30 20.45 -27.46 2.04
C ASN A 30 21.72 -26.60 2.10
N SER A 31 21.75 -25.45 1.42
CA SER A 31 22.93 -24.58 1.43
C SER A 31 23.15 -23.94 2.82
N PRO A 32 24.39 -23.97 3.33
CA PRO A 32 24.72 -23.38 4.64
C PRO A 32 24.53 -21.85 4.66
N GLU A 33 24.56 -21.20 3.50
CA GLU A 33 24.38 -19.75 3.34
C GLU A 33 22.95 -19.30 3.73
N LEU A 34 21.91 -20.08 3.38
CA LEU A 34 20.54 -19.81 3.82
C LEU A 34 20.33 -20.12 5.31
N ALA A 35 20.98 -21.18 5.81
CA ALA A 35 20.88 -21.59 7.21
C ALA A 35 21.55 -20.58 8.17
N PHE A 36 22.71 -20.04 7.78
CA PHE A 36 23.41 -18.99 8.51
C PHE A 36 22.60 -17.69 8.56
N ALA A 37 21.95 -17.33 7.46
CA ALA A 37 21.26 -16.07 7.34
C ALA A 37 19.89 -16.02 8.06
N THR A 38 19.29 -17.18 8.35
CA THR A 38 18.13 -17.29 9.26
C THR A 38 18.52 -17.02 10.73
N LYS A 39 19.79 -17.28 11.08
CA LYS A 39 20.34 -17.08 12.44
C LYS A 39 21.01 -15.70 12.63
N SER A 40 21.40 -15.05 11.55
CA SER A 40 22.02 -13.71 11.56
C SER A 40 20.97 -12.59 11.63
N GLY A 41 21.26 -11.52 12.37
CA GLY A 41 20.37 -10.34 12.48
C GLY A 41 20.18 -9.58 11.17
N THR A 42 21.10 -9.74 10.21
CA THR A 42 21.09 -9.03 8.92
C THR A 42 20.38 -9.84 7.83
N ARG A 43 19.05 -9.93 7.94
CA ARG A 43 18.19 -10.78 7.09
C ARG A 43 18.24 -10.48 5.59
N ALA A 44 18.70 -9.31 5.17
CA ALA A 44 18.83 -8.96 3.76
C ALA A 44 19.94 -9.73 3.02
N ALA A 45 21.02 -10.09 3.74
CA ALA A 45 22.10 -10.90 3.18
C ALA A 45 21.67 -12.35 2.86
N ALA A 46 20.50 -12.78 3.35
CA ALA A 46 19.87 -14.08 3.11
C ALA A 46 19.10 -14.18 1.80
N SER A 47 18.99 -13.08 1.04
CA SER A 47 18.10 -13.02 -0.11
C SER A 47 18.43 -14.14 -1.11
N PRO A 48 17.45 -14.98 -1.51
CA PRO A 48 17.67 -16.06 -2.49
C PRO A 48 18.31 -15.57 -3.79
N PHE A 49 18.02 -14.32 -4.18
CA PHE A 49 18.65 -13.67 -5.33
C PHE A 49 20.16 -13.45 -5.15
N VAL A 50 20.60 -13.06 -3.96
CA VAL A 50 22.02 -12.83 -3.65
C VAL A 50 22.76 -14.17 -3.58
N VAL A 51 22.15 -15.18 -2.97
CA VAL A 51 22.73 -16.54 -2.89
C VAL A 51 22.84 -17.20 -4.27
N ALA A 52 21.84 -17.02 -5.14
CA ALA A 52 21.91 -17.50 -6.52
C ALA A 52 23.11 -16.92 -7.29
N ILE A 53 23.41 -15.63 -7.10
CA ILE A 53 24.56 -14.95 -7.74
C ILE A 53 25.88 -15.48 -7.19
N LYS A 54 25.97 -15.74 -5.88
CA LYS A 54 27.15 -16.37 -5.27
C LYS A 54 27.39 -17.77 -5.83
N HIS A 55 26.35 -18.58 -5.98
CA HIS A 55 26.45 -19.89 -6.61
C HIS A 55 26.86 -19.81 -8.09
N ALA A 56 26.46 -18.75 -8.80
CA ALA A 56 26.86 -18.50 -10.18
C ALA A 56 28.33 -18.03 -10.33
N LYS A 57 29.07 -17.84 -9.22
CA LYS A 57 30.49 -17.42 -9.18
C LYS A 57 30.78 -16.11 -9.93
N ILE A 58 29.85 -15.15 -9.91
CA ILE A 58 30.06 -13.82 -10.47
C ILE A 58 30.58 -12.90 -9.36
N GLU A 59 31.83 -12.45 -9.48
CA GLU A 59 32.47 -11.61 -8.46
C GLU A 59 31.85 -10.19 -8.40
N GLY A 60 31.54 -9.72 -7.20
CA GLY A 60 31.09 -8.35 -6.91
C GLY A 60 29.61 -8.05 -7.17
N LEU A 61 28.91 -8.83 -7.99
CA LEU A 61 27.50 -8.59 -8.34
C LEU A 61 26.56 -8.82 -7.14
N ASP A 62 26.91 -9.72 -6.24
CA ASP A 62 26.16 -10.04 -5.02
C ASP A 62 26.04 -8.82 -4.08
N HIS A 63 27.14 -8.07 -3.92
CA HIS A 63 27.17 -6.85 -3.13
C HIS A 63 26.31 -5.73 -3.72
N VAL A 64 26.33 -5.55 -5.04
CA VAL A 64 25.51 -4.55 -5.75
C VAL A 64 24.03 -4.86 -5.57
N VAL A 65 23.62 -6.11 -5.81
CA VAL A 65 22.23 -6.52 -5.68
C VAL A 65 21.74 -6.39 -4.23
N ASN A 66 22.54 -6.79 -3.24
CA ASN A 66 22.19 -6.62 -1.83
C ASN A 66 22.05 -5.13 -1.44
N ALA A 67 22.95 -4.26 -1.91
CA ALA A 67 22.86 -2.83 -1.67
C ALA A 67 21.59 -2.22 -2.29
N CYS A 68 21.28 -2.56 -3.53
CA CYS A 68 20.05 -2.11 -4.21
C CYS A 68 18.79 -2.57 -3.47
N LEU A 69 18.73 -3.82 -3.04
CA LEU A 69 17.60 -4.36 -2.27
C LEU A 69 17.42 -3.63 -0.93
N LEU A 70 18.52 -3.40 -0.20
CA LEU A 70 18.47 -2.68 1.08
C LEU A 70 17.99 -1.23 0.91
N ILE A 71 18.53 -0.50 -0.07
CA ILE A 71 18.12 0.89 -0.35
C ILE A 71 16.64 0.94 -0.72
N PHE A 72 16.18 0.02 -1.58
CA PHE A 72 14.78 -0.05 -1.99
C PHE A 72 13.84 -0.30 -0.81
N VAL A 73 14.13 -1.30 0.01
CA VAL A 73 13.29 -1.67 1.16
C VAL A 73 13.24 -0.56 2.20
N ILE A 74 14.39 0.05 2.53
CA ILE A 74 14.47 1.15 3.50
C ILE A 74 13.68 2.37 2.99
N SER A 75 13.83 2.71 1.70
CA SER A 75 13.08 3.81 1.07
C SER A 75 11.57 3.55 1.10
N ALA A 76 11.12 2.39 0.59
CA ALA A 76 9.71 2.04 0.54
C ALA A 76 9.06 2.00 1.93
N ALA A 77 9.75 1.45 2.94
CA ALA A 77 9.26 1.41 4.31
C ALA A 77 9.11 2.81 4.91
N THR A 78 10.07 3.70 4.67
CA THR A 78 10.06 5.08 5.21
C THR A 78 8.97 5.92 4.54
N SER A 79 8.85 5.85 3.21
CA SER A 79 7.77 6.52 2.46
C SER A 79 6.39 6.01 2.85
N GLY A 80 6.25 4.71 3.10
CA GLY A 80 5.01 4.10 3.59
C GLY A 80 4.57 4.72 4.92
N MET A 81 5.44 4.73 5.93
CA MET A 81 5.09 5.30 7.25
C MET A 81 4.71 6.78 7.17
N LEU A 82 5.44 7.58 6.39
CA LEU A 82 5.16 9.01 6.21
C LEU A 82 3.83 9.26 5.50
N THR A 83 3.41 8.38 4.57
CA THR A 83 2.14 8.50 3.84
C THR A 83 0.92 8.20 4.72
N TRP A 84 1.05 7.37 5.74
CA TRP A 84 -0.07 7.04 6.63
C TRP A 84 -0.43 8.18 7.58
N ILE A 85 0.53 9.03 7.96
CA ILE A 85 0.30 10.20 8.82
C ILE A 85 -0.78 11.15 8.26
N PRO A 86 -0.66 11.70 7.01
CA PRO A 86 -1.66 12.61 6.46
C PRO A 86 -2.99 11.91 6.17
N ILE A 87 -2.99 10.61 5.86
CA ILE A 87 -4.22 9.81 5.72
C ILE A 87 -5.00 9.81 7.03
N LEU A 88 -4.34 9.52 8.16
CA LEU A 88 -4.99 9.52 9.47
C LEU A 88 -5.46 10.92 9.90
N ILE A 89 -4.69 11.97 9.60
CA ILE A 89 -5.09 13.36 9.87
C ILE A 89 -6.35 13.72 9.08
N THR A 90 -6.40 13.36 7.79
CA THR A 90 -7.56 13.60 6.92
C THR A 90 -8.77 12.81 7.42
N HIS A 91 -8.55 11.58 7.88
CA HIS A 91 -9.58 10.73 8.45
C HIS A 91 -10.19 11.32 9.75
N ILE A 92 -9.35 11.89 10.64
CA ILE A 92 -9.83 12.61 11.83
C ILE A 92 -10.65 13.85 11.44
N GLY A 93 -10.25 14.57 10.39
CA GLY A 93 -11.03 15.68 9.85
C GLY A 93 -12.39 15.24 9.31
N PHE A 94 -12.39 14.15 8.54
CA PHE A 94 -13.58 13.57 7.92
C PHE A 94 -14.59 13.09 8.97
N THR A 95 -14.16 12.30 9.96
CA THR A 95 -15.03 11.80 11.05
C THR A 95 -15.65 12.94 11.85
N ARG A 96 -14.91 14.03 12.10
CA ARG A 96 -15.45 15.24 12.73
C ARG A 96 -16.48 15.96 11.84
N ALA A 97 -16.24 16.05 10.54
CA ALA A 97 -17.18 16.65 9.61
C ALA A 97 -18.50 15.86 9.52
N VAL A 98 -18.43 14.53 9.47
CA VAL A 98 -19.61 13.64 9.47
C VAL A 98 -20.44 13.82 10.74
N LYS A 99 -19.80 13.94 11.92
CA LYS A 99 -20.49 14.17 13.19
C LYS A 99 -21.24 15.49 13.24
N VAL A 100 -20.61 16.58 12.79
CA VAL A 100 -21.25 17.91 12.75
C VAL A 100 -22.40 17.94 11.74
N SER A 101 -22.30 17.14 10.67
CA SER A 101 -23.27 17.10 9.59
C SER A 101 -24.49 16.21 9.86
N GLN A 102 -24.53 15.47 10.97
CA GLN A 102 -25.65 14.61 11.36
C GLN A 102 -26.15 13.67 10.23
N ILE A 103 -25.24 13.19 9.39
CA ILE A 103 -25.59 12.34 8.23
C ILE A 103 -26.09 10.98 8.75
N PRO A 104 -27.25 10.47 8.28
CA PRO A 104 -27.76 9.17 8.70
C PRO A 104 -26.75 8.10 8.36
N ALA A 105 -26.41 7.26 9.33
CA ALA A 105 -25.30 6.33 9.15
C ALA A 105 -25.68 5.06 8.34
N GLU A 106 -26.86 5.06 7.72
CA GLU A 106 -27.31 4.13 6.66
C GLU A 106 -26.78 4.51 5.27
N LEU A 107 -26.24 5.72 5.14
CA LEU A 107 -25.61 6.22 3.92
C LEU A 107 -24.14 5.81 3.77
N PHE A 108 -23.53 5.22 4.81
CA PHE A 108 -22.13 4.79 4.77
C PHE A 108 -22.02 3.28 4.48
N PRO A 109 -21.30 2.85 3.41
CA PRO A 109 -21.17 1.44 3.06
C PRO A 109 -20.38 0.63 4.07
N TYR A 110 -19.53 1.30 4.85
CA TYR A 110 -18.70 0.70 5.86
C TYR A 110 -18.75 1.58 7.11
N ARG A 111 -19.01 0.94 8.26
CA ARG A 111 -18.86 1.57 9.57
C ARG A 111 -17.63 1.04 10.25
N GLU A 112 -16.81 1.96 10.71
CA GLU A 112 -15.65 1.66 11.51
C GLU A 112 -16.04 1.38 12.97
N PRO A 113 -15.63 0.22 13.53
CA PRO A 113 -15.98 -0.13 14.91
C PRO A 113 -15.24 0.74 15.95
N LEU A 114 -14.01 1.19 15.65
CA LEU A 114 -13.14 1.92 16.60
C LEU A 114 -13.18 3.45 16.47
N ARG A 115 -14.02 3.97 15.57
CA ARG A 115 -14.28 5.41 15.33
C ARG A 115 -13.00 6.26 15.30
N GLU A 116 -13.12 7.54 15.67
CA GLU A 116 -12.00 8.49 15.70
C GLU A 116 -10.87 8.10 16.67
N TRP A 117 -11.17 7.31 17.69
CA TRP A 117 -10.22 6.91 18.73
C TRP A 117 -9.11 6.03 18.16
N GLY A 118 -9.47 5.09 17.27
CA GLY A 118 -8.49 4.27 16.56
C GLY A 118 -7.55 5.11 15.68
N SER A 119 -8.05 6.20 15.10
CA SER A 119 -7.23 7.10 14.27
C SER A 119 -6.24 7.91 15.09
N TRP A 120 -6.63 8.39 16.27
CA TRP A 120 -5.72 9.06 17.20
C TRP A 120 -4.66 8.12 17.75
N ALA A 121 -5.06 6.91 18.18
CA ALA A 121 -4.13 5.89 18.65
C ALA A 121 -3.12 5.50 17.55
N GLY A 122 -3.59 5.30 16.31
CA GLY A 122 -2.74 5.00 15.16
C GLY A 122 -1.78 6.14 14.79
N LEU A 123 -2.24 7.39 14.89
CA LEU A 123 -1.41 8.57 14.62
C LEU A 123 -0.28 8.71 15.64
N ILE A 124 -0.61 8.56 16.94
CA ILE A 124 0.38 8.60 18.02
C ILE A 124 1.39 7.46 17.85
N LEU A 125 0.91 6.24 17.58
CA LEU A 125 1.76 5.08 17.35
C LEU A 125 2.70 5.31 16.16
N LEU A 126 2.21 5.82 15.03
CA LEU A 126 3.05 6.09 13.85
C LEU A 126 4.08 7.19 14.11
N CYS A 127 3.74 8.25 14.85
CA CYS A 127 4.70 9.26 15.26
C CYS A 127 5.81 8.66 16.13
N ILE A 128 5.44 7.82 17.11
CA ILE A 128 6.40 7.13 17.97
C ILE A 128 7.29 6.19 17.15
N LEU A 129 6.73 5.40 16.23
CA LEU A 129 7.50 4.49 15.38
C LEU A 129 8.45 5.25 14.43
N THR A 130 8.01 6.39 13.91
CA THR A 130 8.79 7.22 12.99
C THR A 130 9.99 7.85 13.70
N ILE A 131 9.80 8.34 14.93
CA ILE A 131 10.88 8.91 15.75
C ILE A 131 11.76 7.80 16.33
N GLY A 132 11.13 6.74 16.87
CA GLY A 132 11.78 5.62 17.52
C GLY A 132 12.66 4.78 16.58
N LYS A 133 12.36 4.78 15.27
CA LYS A 133 13.21 4.13 14.26
C LYS A 133 14.66 4.61 14.30
N GLY A 134 14.89 5.87 14.65
CA GLY A 134 16.24 6.42 14.75
C GLY A 134 16.79 6.56 16.15
N PHE A 135 16.26 5.77 17.10
CA PHE A 135 16.72 5.78 18.48
C PHE A 135 18.15 5.22 18.63
N GLU A 136 18.56 4.28 17.78
CA GLU A 136 19.91 3.67 17.83
C GLU A 136 21.04 4.70 17.66
N VAL A 137 20.77 5.81 16.95
CA VAL A 137 21.71 6.93 16.76
C VAL A 137 22.08 7.60 18.09
N PHE A 138 21.23 7.51 19.11
CA PHE A 138 21.45 8.17 20.39
C PHE A 138 22.14 7.28 21.43
N ILE A 139 22.20 5.96 21.21
CA ILE A 139 22.67 5.00 22.22
C ILE A 139 24.13 4.62 22.04
N HIS A 140 24.64 4.54 20.81
CA HIS A 140 26.01 4.08 20.52
C HIS A 140 27.00 5.21 20.19
N GLY A 141 26.63 6.46 20.47
CA GLY A 141 27.35 7.67 20.08
C GLY A 141 26.70 8.36 18.87
N ILE A 142 26.88 9.68 18.75
CA ILE A 142 26.22 10.49 17.69
C ILE A 142 26.85 10.16 16.33
N ASP A 143 26.28 9.17 15.65
CA ASP A 143 26.63 8.84 14.27
C ASP A 143 25.87 9.78 13.33
N CYS A 144 26.53 10.87 12.93
CA CYS A 144 25.96 11.89 12.05
C CYS A 144 25.47 11.32 10.71
N LYS A 145 26.07 10.24 10.20
CA LYS A 145 25.64 9.62 8.93
C LYS A 145 24.29 8.95 9.10
N ASN A 146 24.17 8.10 10.13
CA ASN A 146 22.92 7.40 10.43
C ASN A 146 21.82 8.38 10.87
N PHE A 147 22.17 9.45 11.58
CA PHE A 147 21.23 10.54 11.91
C PHE A 147 20.62 11.15 10.64
N ILE A 148 21.44 11.61 9.70
CA ILE A 148 20.94 12.26 8.49
C ILE A 148 20.12 11.27 7.66
N VAL A 149 20.59 10.04 7.45
CA VAL A 149 19.88 9.04 6.63
C VAL A 149 18.51 8.68 7.21
N GLN A 150 18.36 8.60 8.52
CA GLN A 150 17.10 8.20 9.16
C GLN A 150 16.10 9.35 9.29
N TYR A 151 16.56 10.59 9.47
CA TYR A 151 15.68 11.75 9.71
C TYR A 151 15.47 12.65 8.48
N VAL A 152 16.27 12.50 7.40
CA VAL A 152 16.10 13.30 6.17
C VAL A 152 14.70 13.14 5.55
N GLY A 153 14.13 11.93 5.60
CA GLY A 153 12.79 11.67 5.08
C GLY A 153 11.69 12.47 5.80
N ILE A 154 11.83 12.63 7.12
CA ILE A 154 10.90 13.43 7.94
C ILE A 154 11.06 14.90 7.60
N LEU A 155 12.30 15.39 7.47
CA LEU A 155 12.57 16.78 7.11
C LEU A 155 11.99 17.12 5.72
N VAL A 156 12.23 16.25 4.72
CA VAL A 156 11.66 16.40 3.37
C VAL A 156 10.14 16.37 3.42
N TYR A 157 9.54 15.46 4.19
CA TYR A 157 8.10 15.40 4.35
C TYR A 157 7.51 16.68 4.96
N LEU A 158 8.10 17.19 6.04
CA LEU A 158 7.66 18.46 6.65
C LEU A 158 7.87 19.62 5.68
N MET A 159 8.97 19.65 4.94
CA MET A 159 9.22 20.67 3.91
C MET A 159 8.17 20.61 2.80
N CYS A 160 7.79 19.43 2.30
CA CYS A 160 6.73 19.29 1.32
C CYS A 160 5.37 19.70 1.89
N LEU A 161 5.06 19.33 3.13
CA LEU A 161 3.78 19.64 3.78
C LEU A 161 3.63 21.14 4.07
N PHE A 162 4.62 21.74 4.73
CA PHE A 162 4.62 23.16 5.04
C PHE A 162 4.86 23.99 3.78
N GLY A 163 5.73 23.55 2.87
CA GLY A 163 5.93 24.17 1.57
C GLY A 163 4.62 24.25 0.79
N TYR A 164 3.91 23.13 0.64
CA TYR A 164 2.58 23.13 0.03
C TYR A 164 1.63 24.11 0.70
N LYS A 165 1.60 24.10 2.04
CA LYS A 165 0.71 24.98 2.81
C LYS A 165 1.08 26.47 2.69
N ILE A 166 2.36 26.81 2.60
CA ILE A 166 2.86 28.19 2.45
C ILE A 166 2.61 28.70 1.03
N PHE A 167 2.91 27.88 0.01
CA PHE A 167 2.74 28.26 -1.40
C PHE A 167 1.27 28.41 -1.79
N TYR A 168 0.43 27.42 -1.45
CA TYR A 168 -0.98 27.42 -1.84
C TYR A 168 -1.90 28.08 -0.81
N LYS A 169 -1.36 28.58 0.31
CA LYS A 169 -2.09 29.24 1.41
C LYS A 169 -3.38 28.50 1.82
N THR A 170 -3.36 27.18 1.73
CA THR A 170 -4.54 26.35 1.97
C THR A 170 -4.93 26.42 3.45
N GLN A 171 -6.14 26.88 3.72
CA GLN A 171 -6.71 26.86 5.07
C GLN A 171 -7.21 25.45 5.38
N ARG A 172 -7.04 25.00 6.63
CA ARG A 172 -7.74 23.79 7.07
C ARG A 172 -9.23 24.11 7.13
N VAL A 173 -10.02 23.43 6.31
CA VAL A 173 -11.48 23.57 6.31
C VAL A 173 -12.00 23.13 7.69
N ARG A 174 -12.74 24.03 8.34
CA ARG A 174 -13.37 23.73 9.63
C ARG A 174 -14.47 22.70 9.39
N ALA A 175 -14.63 21.75 10.32
CA ALA A 175 -15.65 20.69 10.19
C ALA A 175 -17.07 21.22 9.94
N ALA A 176 -17.39 22.44 10.40
CA ALA A 176 -18.68 23.09 10.18
C ALA A 176 -18.84 23.71 8.77
N GLU A 177 -17.75 24.03 8.08
CA GLU A 177 -17.79 24.71 6.77
C GLU A 177 -17.61 23.73 5.60
N VAL A 178 -17.44 22.43 5.90
CA VAL A 178 -17.33 21.38 4.90
C VAL A 178 -18.60 21.36 4.05
N ASP A 179 -18.45 21.37 2.72
CA ASP A 179 -19.57 21.27 1.78
C ASP A 179 -20.38 19.99 2.06
N ARG A 180 -21.68 20.18 2.27
CA ARG A 180 -22.61 19.16 2.80
C ARG A 180 -23.58 18.63 1.75
N VAL A 181 -23.64 19.28 0.58
CA VAL A 181 -24.73 19.06 -0.40
C VAL A 181 -24.18 18.47 -1.69
N THR A 182 -22.98 18.87 -2.10
CA THR A 182 -22.41 18.41 -3.37
C THR A 182 -21.89 16.98 -3.27
N GLY A 183 -22.52 16.04 -3.99
CA GLY A 183 -22.03 14.67 -4.14
C GLY A 183 -22.33 13.71 -2.98
N VAL A 184 -23.08 14.16 -1.96
CA VAL A 184 -23.61 13.26 -0.93
C VAL A 184 -24.77 12.47 -1.54
N SER A 185 -24.66 11.15 -1.58
CA SER A 185 -25.78 10.30 -1.99
C SER A 185 -26.97 10.60 -1.10
N THR A 186 -28.14 10.86 -1.64
CA THR A 186 -29.37 11.05 -0.83
C THR A 186 -30.14 9.75 -0.68
N GLU A 187 -29.85 8.76 -1.52
CA GLU A 187 -30.50 7.46 -1.51
C GLU A 187 -29.74 6.46 -0.60
N PRO A 188 -30.47 5.64 0.18
CA PRO A 188 -29.87 4.56 0.96
C PRO A 188 -29.08 3.60 0.07
N ILE A 189 -27.95 3.11 0.55
CA ILE A 189 -27.03 2.28 -0.26
C ILE A 189 -27.68 1.01 -0.77
N GLU A 190 -28.63 0.44 -0.03
CA GLU A 190 -29.38 -0.74 -0.47
C GLU A 190 -30.08 -0.51 -1.80
N SER A 191 -30.63 0.68 -2.01
CA SER A 191 -31.27 1.06 -3.27
C SER A 191 -30.26 1.17 -4.41
N THR A 192 -29.10 1.80 -4.16
CA THR A 192 -28.01 1.91 -5.14
C THR A 192 -27.43 0.55 -5.50
N ARG A 193 -27.22 -0.32 -4.50
CA ARG A 193 -26.72 -1.69 -4.67
C ARG A 193 -27.75 -2.56 -5.40
N ALA A 194 -29.04 -2.41 -5.12
CA ALA A 194 -30.12 -3.08 -5.83
C ALA A 194 -30.18 -2.66 -7.31
N ARG A 195 -30.07 -1.35 -7.61
CA ARG A 195 -29.99 -0.84 -8.99
C ARG A 195 -28.76 -1.37 -9.72
N GLN A 196 -27.58 -1.35 -9.09
CA GLN A 196 -26.36 -1.90 -9.68
C GLN A 196 -26.46 -3.40 -9.92
N LYS A 197 -27.09 -4.14 -9.01
CA LYS A 197 -27.32 -5.59 -9.16
C LYS A 197 -28.30 -5.88 -10.30
N ALA A 198 -29.40 -5.14 -10.38
CA ALA A 198 -30.36 -5.24 -11.49
C ALA A 198 -29.70 -4.91 -12.84
N GLN A 199 -28.91 -3.83 -12.91
CA GLN A 199 -28.14 -3.47 -14.10
C GLN A 199 -27.14 -4.56 -14.50
N TRP A 200 -26.46 -5.16 -13.53
CA TRP A 200 -25.54 -6.26 -13.78
C TRP A 200 -26.27 -7.54 -14.24
N GLU A 201 -27.45 -7.82 -13.70
CA GLU A 201 -28.32 -8.93 -14.10
C GLU A 201 -28.85 -8.72 -15.53
N GLU A 202 -29.28 -7.51 -15.90
CA GLU A 202 -29.67 -7.13 -17.26
C GLU A 202 -28.50 -7.23 -18.24
N GLU A 203 -27.34 -6.66 -17.89
CA GLU A 203 -26.14 -6.69 -18.72
C GLU A 203 -25.64 -8.12 -18.94
N ASN A 204 -25.68 -8.97 -17.90
CA ASN A 204 -25.34 -10.39 -18.02
C ASN A 204 -26.39 -11.17 -18.82
N SER A 205 -27.69 -10.91 -18.61
CA SER A 205 -28.77 -11.53 -19.37
C SER A 205 -28.67 -11.22 -20.86
N THR A 206 -28.15 -10.04 -21.24
CA THR A 206 -27.93 -9.63 -22.64
C THR A 206 -26.64 -10.22 -23.22
N LYS A 207 -25.56 -10.33 -22.42
CA LYS A 207 -24.29 -10.93 -22.87
C LYS A 207 -24.37 -12.45 -23.01
N HIS A 208 -25.13 -13.13 -22.16
CA HIS A 208 -25.26 -14.59 -22.18
C HIS A 208 -25.84 -15.19 -23.48
N PRO A 209 -26.85 -14.60 -24.16
CA PRO A 209 -27.32 -15.04 -25.47
C PRO A 209 -26.32 -14.70 -26.56
N LEU A 210 -25.67 -13.53 -26.53
CA LEU A 210 -24.59 -13.18 -27.48
C LEU A 210 -23.41 -14.16 -27.39
N ILE A 211 -23.01 -14.56 -26.19
CA ILE A 211 -21.96 -15.58 -25.98
C ILE A 211 -22.42 -16.96 -26.47
N ARG A 212 -23.70 -17.33 -26.27
CA ARG A 212 -24.25 -18.59 -26.82
C ARG A 212 -24.30 -18.58 -28.35
N VAL A 213 -24.67 -17.45 -28.96
CA VAL A 213 -24.70 -17.28 -30.42
C VAL A 213 -23.28 -17.29 -30.98
N CYS A 214 -22.35 -16.50 -30.44
CA CYS A 214 -20.94 -16.52 -30.86
C CYS A 214 -20.32 -17.91 -30.68
N ARG A 215 -20.63 -18.63 -29.59
CA ARG A 215 -20.12 -20.00 -29.40
C ARG A 215 -20.70 -20.99 -30.42
N LYS A 216 -21.99 -20.87 -30.78
CA LYS A 216 -22.60 -21.68 -31.84
C LYS A 216 -22.01 -21.38 -33.22
N VAL A 217 -21.81 -20.10 -33.53
CA VAL A 217 -21.21 -19.66 -34.81
C VAL A 217 -19.75 -20.10 -34.91
N LEU A 218 -18.98 -19.94 -33.83
CA LEU A 218 -17.58 -20.38 -33.78
C LEU A 218 -17.45 -21.90 -33.89
N ALA A 219 -18.37 -22.67 -33.31
CA ALA A 219 -18.42 -24.13 -33.42
C ALA A 219 -18.96 -24.64 -34.78
N ALA A 220 -19.58 -23.77 -35.58
CA ALA A 220 -20.01 -24.11 -36.95
C ALA A 220 -18.96 -23.71 -38.01
N LEU A 221 -17.96 -22.90 -37.63
CA LEU A 221 -16.87 -22.44 -38.48
C LEU A 221 -15.56 -23.26 -38.30
N LEU A 222 -15.51 -24.14 -37.30
CA LEU A 222 -14.43 -25.10 -37.02
C LEU A 222 -14.93 -26.51 -37.29
#